data_AF-H3ZKS8-F1
#
_entry.id   AF-H3ZKS8-F1
#
_cell.length_a   1.000
_cell.length_b   1.000
_cell.length_c   1.000
_cell.angle_alpha   90.00
_cell.angle_beta   90.00
_cell.angle_gamma   90.00
#
_symmetry.space_group_name_H-M   'P 1'
#
loop_
_entity.id
_entity.type
_entity.pdbx_description
1 polymer ?
#
loop_
_entity_poly.entity_id
_entity_poly.type
_entity_poly.pdbx_seq_one_letter_code
_entity_poly.pdbx_strand_id
1 'polypeptide(L)'
;MQLPNITPLEENIVCTKKQELLDLIYNAFSNQEFSGLFLKMFTKDEKEKYYATILLDRKKLLAAQIDLLNSKKKLIGSDSVETLKRIIDYPLVVDLYGLDEISLKLSITDNLEIYNSTPKVELEKIFGENKIESAEVLEKEKLLEKALERKKEEAKTEPQVKVQEEIKKEAPPKKEEKPLEKAPKIEKKPSAPEIDVKVVGGEIFKPVLQEYAEEILKEIKNLNGVSVERVGITGEVGSGVIYLHVNIHGTSERDKSSREILERRVLYFANKHLPIIWRKAGLKPILSNAQAKITAPGESEEEKEEKKEVVIPRKVESNIIVEAHESVKPYFSTYARVIFKDIQSAGIDIDKMLLDIKGRSEHEINLTLWGKASGVSKEEAERIVNRILRTHAREIGKALNKYVTVHRVELHLEEEEVSSKAKQIMSKKEELEKEIEKLLKEAGVEELSYITEEKKKEAEEALLKSKVEPAIEELRKRLQREFTELPNSVFRWMNLDWEFKNGTVLVDLEASFDKRSTLLGIVSDERVREDITRTLEKVTKEVSAEHNIPIKLRNTEIRIR
;
A
#
# COMPACT_ATOMS: atom_id res chain seq x y z
N MET A 1 -15.57 -21.71 -6.49
CA MET A 1 -16.37 -20.97 -5.51
C MET A 1 -16.98 -19.77 -6.21
N GLN A 2 -18.17 -19.35 -5.78
CA GLN A 2 -18.80 -18.15 -6.31
C GLN A 2 -18.04 -16.92 -5.81
N LEU A 3 -17.57 -16.09 -6.74
CA LEU A 3 -16.90 -14.85 -6.42
C LEU A 3 -17.95 -13.84 -5.93
N PRO A 4 -17.71 -13.13 -4.81
CA PRO A 4 -18.52 -11.97 -4.47
C PRO A 4 -18.40 -10.90 -5.56
N ASN A 5 -19.48 -10.17 -5.84
CA ASN A 5 -19.53 -9.16 -6.89
C ASN A 5 -18.84 -7.86 -6.42
N ILE A 6 -17.53 -7.93 -6.24
CA ILE A 6 -16.68 -6.86 -5.70
C ILE A 6 -15.42 -6.69 -6.54
N THR A 7 -14.91 -5.47 -6.59
CA THR A 7 -13.65 -5.16 -7.24
C THR A 7 -12.48 -5.73 -6.44
N PRO A 8 -11.51 -6.39 -7.07
CA PRO A 8 -10.30 -6.84 -6.39
C PRO A 8 -9.50 -5.66 -5.85
N LEU A 9 -8.90 -5.86 -4.68
CA LEU A 9 -7.93 -4.95 -4.08
C LEU A 9 -6.62 -4.96 -4.86
N GLU A 10 -6.16 -6.16 -5.21
CA GLU A 10 -4.97 -6.38 -6.02
C GLU A 10 -5.24 -7.51 -7.01
N GLU A 11 -4.78 -7.36 -8.26
CA GLU A 11 -4.92 -8.35 -9.33
C GLU A 11 -3.55 -8.75 -9.87
N ASN A 12 -3.41 -10.01 -10.29
CA ASN A 12 -2.22 -10.54 -10.96
C ASN A 12 -0.91 -10.36 -10.17
N ILE A 13 -0.97 -10.38 -8.83
CA ILE A 13 0.21 -10.27 -7.99
C ILE A 13 0.99 -11.57 -8.03
N VAL A 14 2.27 -11.48 -8.40
CA VAL A 14 3.17 -12.63 -8.43
C VAL A 14 3.84 -12.78 -7.06
N CYS A 15 3.51 -13.86 -6.34
CA CYS A 15 4.16 -14.25 -5.09
C CYS A 15 5.15 -15.38 -5.39
N THR A 16 6.45 -15.13 -5.25
CA THR A 16 7.50 -16.14 -5.50
C THR A 16 7.80 -17.00 -4.28
N LYS A 17 7.40 -16.54 -3.10
CA LYS A 17 7.57 -17.23 -1.81
C LYS A 17 6.26 -17.19 -1.03
N LYS A 18 5.98 -18.22 -0.22
CA LYS A 18 4.81 -18.25 0.67
C LYS A 18 4.72 -17.04 1.63
N GLN A 19 5.85 -16.45 1.98
CA GLN A 19 5.88 -15.27 2.85
C GLN A 19 5.30 -14.02 2.19
N GLU A 20 5.50 -13.85 0.89
CA GLU A 20 4.96 -12.72 0.14
C GLU A 20 3.42 -12.79 0.10
N LEU A 21 2.87 -14.01 -0.02
CA LEU A 21 1.42 -14.24 0.09
C LEU A 21 0.90 -13.95 1.51
N LEU A 22 1.64 -14.36 2.54
CA LEU A 22 1.24 -14.11 3.93
C LEU A 22 1.26 -12.61 4.25
N ASP A 23 2.31 -11.90 3.84
CA ASP A 23 2.41 -10.45 3.99
C ASP A 23 1.30 -9.72 3.21
N LEU A 24 0.94 -10.21 2.01
CA LEU A 24 -0.19 -9.69 1.23
C LEU A 24 -1.52 -9.82 1.99
N ILE A 25 -1.76 -10.98 2.61
CA ILE A 25 -2.95 -11.25 3.43
C ILE A 25 -3.00 -10.30 4.65
N TYR A 26 -1.89 -10.16 5.39
CA TYR A 26 -1.86 -9.29 6.58
C TYR A 26 -1.95 -7.80 6.24
N ASN A 27 -1.33 -7.36 5.14
CA ASN A 27 -1.45 -5.98 4.68
C ASN A 27 -2.90 -5.65 4.34
N ALA A 28 -3.62 -6.57 3.69
CA ALA A 28 -5.03 -6.37 3.43
C ALA A 28 -5.85 -6.27 4.72
N PHE A 29 -5.59 -7.13 5.72
CA PHE A 29 -6.24 -7.04 7.03
C PHE A 29 -5.84 -5.84 7.88
N SER A 30 -4.81 -5.07 7.50
CA SER A 30 -4.49 -3.79 8.16
C SER A 30 -5.59 -2.75 7.93
N ASN A 31 -6.39 -2.87 6.87
CA ASN A 31 -7.59 -2.07 6.70
C ASN A 31 -8.71 -2.58 7.63
N GLN A 32 -9.17 -1.72 8.54
CA GLN A 32 -10.20 -2.06 9.52
C GLN A 32 -11.56 -2.39 8.89
N GLU A 33 -11.83 -1.93 7.66
CA GLU A 33 -13.07 -2.22 6.92
C GLU A 33 -13.18 -3.69 6.48
N PHE A 34 -12.05 -4.41 6.38
CA PHE A 34 -12.06 -5.80 5.95
C PHE A 34 -12.14 -6.77 7.14
N SER A 35 -13.21 -7.56 7.13
CA SER A 35 -13.46 -8.64 8.08
C SER A 35 -12.97 -9.99 7.56
N GLY A 36 -12.88 -10.15 6.23
CA GLY A 36 -12.41 -11.35 5.56
C GLY A 36 -11.76 -11.04 4.21
N LEU A 37 -11.13 -12.05 3.61
CA LEU A 37 -10.50 -11.96 2.31
C LEU A 37 -10.92 -13.13 1.43
N PHE A 38 -11.12 -12.85 0.16
CA PHE A 38 -11.29 -13.86 -0.87
C PHE A 38 -10.08 -13.82 -1.80
N LEU A 39 -9.49 -14.98 -2.07
CA LEU A 39 -8.31 -15.09 -2.91
C LEU A 39 -8.57 -16.03 -4.08
N LYS A 40 -8.13 -15.64 -5.26
CA LYS A 40 -7.92 -16.55 -6.40
C LYS A 40 -6.44 -16.71 -6.59
N MET A 41 -5.96 -17.94 -6.63
CA MET A 41 -4.55 -18.22 -6.81
C MET A 41 -4.38 -19.19 -7.95
N PHE A 42 -3.42 -18.89 -8.81
CA PHE A 42 -3.00 -19.75 -9.90
C PHE A 42 -1.54 -20.14 -9.71
N THR A 43 -1.25 -21.44 -9.80
CA THR A 43 0.13 -21.94 -9.79
C THR A 43 0.23 -23.23 -10.59
N LYS A 44 1.45 -23.70 -10.82
CA LYS A 44 1.71 -24.95 -11.52
C LYS A 44 2.92 -25.64 -10.92
N ASP A 45 2.86 -26.96 -10.87
CA ASP A 45 4.04 -27.80 -10.69
C ASP A 45 4.39 -28.51 -12.01
N GLU A 46 5.31 -29.46 -11.97
CA GLU A 46 5.75 -30.21 -13.16
C GLU A 46 4.65 -31.10 -13.78
N LYS A 47 3.60 -31.43 -13.02
CA LYS A 47 2.57 -32.42 -13.39
C LYS A 47 1.18 -31.79 -13.56
N GLU A 48 0.88 -30.74 -12.81
CA GLU A 48 -0.47 -30.21 -12.63
C GLU A 48 -0.49 -28.68 -12.59
N LYS A 49 -1.60 -28.11 -13.04
CA LYS A 49 -1.89 -26.68 -12.88
C LYS A 49 -3.03 -26.53 -11.88
N TYR A 50 -2.84 -25.68 -10.90
CA TYR A 50 -3.77 -25.49 -9.80
C TYR A 50 -4.43 -24.13 -9.89
N TYR A 51 -5.75 -24.12 -9.79
CA TYR A 51 -6.54 -22.91 -9.57
C TYR A 51 -7.22 -23.03 -8.21
N ALA A 52 -6.72 -22.30 -7.23
CA ALA A 52 -7.25 -22.28 -5.87
C ALA A 52 -8.15 -21.07 -5.66
N THR A 53 -9.28 -21.30 -5.02
CA THR A 53 -10.19 -20.25 -4.55
C THR A 53 -10.37 -20.40 -3.06
N ILE A 54 -10.11 -19.32 -2.31
CA ILE A 54 -9.94 -19.37 -0.87
C ILE A 54 -10.71 -18.23 -0.20
N LEU A 55 -11.33 -18.53 0.93
CA LEU A 55 -11.95 -17.56 1.82
C LEU A 55 -11.29 -17.62 3.19
N LEU A 56 -10.82 -16.48 3.71
CA LEU A 56 -10.10 -16.34 4.97
C LEU A 56 -10.79 -15.31 5.86
N ASP A 57 -10.72 -15.50 7.19
CA ASP A 57 -10.84 -14.40 8.15
C ASP A 57 -9.45 -14.00 8.67
N ARG A 58 -9.40 -13.07 9.63
CA ARG A 58 -8.14 -12.57 10.22
C ARG A 58 -7.27 -13.65 10.88
N LYS A 59 -7.83 -14.80 11.24
CA LYS A 59 -7.17 -15.85 12.04
C LYS A 59 -7.02 -17.17 11.30
N LYS A 60 -8.00 -17.56 10.47
CA LYS A 60 -8.15 -18.91 9.95
C LYS A 60 -8.72 -18.95 8.53
N LEU A 61 -8.48 -20.08 7.90
CA LEU A 61 -9.11 -20.50 6.65
C LEU A 61 -10.57 -20.87 6.90
N LEU A 62 -11.48 -20.25 6.15
CA LEU A 62 -12.92 -20.51 6.22
C LEU A 62 -13.38 -21.50 5.15
N ALA A 63 -12.95 -21.32 3.91
CA ALA A 63 -13.30 -22.19 2.79
C ALA A 63 -12.15 -22.29 1.77
N ALA A 64 -11.89 -23.48 1.24
CA ALA A 64 -10.90 -23.69 0.20
C ALA A 64 -11.42 -24.68 -0.86
N GLN A 65 -11.38 -24.25 -2.12
CA GLN A 65 -11.58 -25.08 -3.29
C GLN A 65 -10.33 -25.04 -4.15
N ILE A 66 -9.84 -26.19 -4.62
CA ILE A 66 -8.72 -26.26 -5.56
C ILE A 66 -9.13 -27.08 -6.78
N ASP A 67 -9.06 -26.46 -7.95
CA ASP A 67 -9.32 -27.09 -9.22
C ASP A 67 -7.99 -27.47 -9.89
N LEU A 68 -7.80 -28.75 -10.14
CA LEU A 68 -6.67 -29.30 -10.89
C LEU A 68 -7.04 -29.27 -12.36
N LEU A 69 -6.37 -28.44 -13.15
CA LEU A 69 -6.80 -28.10 -14.50
C LEU A 69 -6.42 -29.18 -15.53
N ASN A 70 -5.29 -29.87 -15.36
CA ASN A 70 -4.89 -30.94 -16.27
C ASN A 70 -5.74 -32.20 -16.03
N SER A 71 -5.90 -32.61 -14.77
CA SER A 71 -6.72 -33.78 -14.40
C SER A 71 -8.23 -33.48 -14.33
N LYS A 72 -8.64 -32.21 -14.47
CA LYS A 72 -10.03 -31.72 -14.36
C LYS A 72 -10.73 -32.17 -13.07
N LYS A 73 -9.97 -32.31 -11.97
CA LYS A 73 -10.47 -32.73 -10.66
C LYS A 73 -10.65 -31.52 -9.76
N LYS A 74 -11.79 -31.44 -9.07
CA LYS A 74 -12.06 -30.43 -8.05
C LYS A 74 -11.85 -31.04 -6.65
N LEU A 75 -11.04 -30.38 -5.82
CA LEU A 75 -10.77 -30.75 -4.44
C LEU A 75 -11.46 -29.76 -3.49
N ILE A 76 -12.08 -30.30 -2.45
CA ILE A 76 -12.72 -29.58 -1.35
C ILE A 76 -12.41 -30.29 -0.03
N GLY A 77 -12.56 -29.61 1.09
CA GLY A 77 -12.39 -30.21 2.41
C GLY A 77 -10.92 -30.41 2.82
N SER A 78 -10.60 -31.53 3.46
CA SER A 78 -9.23 -31.83 3.90
C SER A 78 -8.23 -31.84 2.74
N ASP A 79 -8.63 -32.42 1.62
CA ASP A 79 -7.79 -32.58 0.43
C ASP A 79 -7.39 -31.24 -0.18
N SER A 80 -8.30 -30.24 -0.12
CA SER A 80 -7.99 -28.88 -0.58
C SER A 80 -7.03 -28.17 0.38
N VAL A 81 -7.13 -28.39 1.69
CA VAL A 81 -6.19 -27.80 2.67
C VAL A 81 -4.80 -28.41 2.58
N GLU A 82 -4.69 -29.73 2.42
CA GLU A 82 -3.39 -30.40 2.23
C GLU A 82 -2.73 -29.99 0.92
N THR A 83 -3.52 -29.91 -0.15
CA THR A 83 -3.03 -29.43 -1.45
C THR A 83 -2.64 -27.95 -1.34
N LEU A 84 -3.42 -27.13 -0.64
CA LEU A 84 -3.10 -25.73 -0.38
C LEU A 84 -1.72 -25.57 0.26
N LYS A 85 -1.45 -26.31 1.35
CA LYS A 85 -0.16 -26.29 2.05
C LYS A 85 1.02 -26.67 1.14
N ARG A 86 0.79 -27.55 0.16
CA ARG A 86 1.81 -27.93 -0.82
C ARG A 86 2.00 -26.86 -1.89
N ILE A 87 0.92 -26.28 -2.41
CA ILE A 87 1.00 -25.38 -3.56
C ILE A 87 1.55 -24.00 -3.19
N ILE A 88 1.38 -23.53 -1.95
CA ILE A 88 1.89 -22.22 -1.49
C ILE A 88 3.42 -22.10 -1.53
N ASP A 89 4.15 -23.22 -1.59
CA ASP A 89 5.62 -23.23 -1.71
C ASP A 89 6.10 -23.00 -3.16
N TYR A 90 5.20 -23.03 -4.16
CA TYR A 90 5.50 -22.72 -5.55
C TYR A 90 5.23 -21.24 -5.87
N PRO A 91 5.78 -20.68 -6.95
CA PRO A 91 5.39 -19.35 -7.43
C PRO A 91 3.90 -19.29 -7.78
N LEU A 92 3.20 -18.30 -7.25
CA LEU A 92 1.75 -18.10 -7.36
C LEU A 92 1.45 -16.78 -8.07
N VAL A 93 0.36 -16.75 -8.82
CA VAL A 93 -0.31 -15.51 -9.26
C VAL A 93 -1.60 -15.39 -8.46
N VAL A 94 -1.80 -14.26 -7.79
CA VAL A 94 -2.87 -14.08 -6.81
C VAL A 94 -3.69 -12.84 -7.13
N ASP A 95 -5.02 -13.01 -7.15
CA ASP A 95 -5.99 -11.93 -7.07
C ASP A 95 -6.58 -11.91 -5.66
N LEU A 96 -6.59 -10.74 -5.05
CA LEU A 96 -7.02 -10.53 -3.67
C LEU A 96 -8.25 -9.61 -3.63
N TYR A 97 -9.28 -10.03 -2.92
CA TYR A 97 -10.52 -9.28 -2.76
C TYR A 97 -10.81 -9.05 -1.27
N GLY A 98 -11.07 -7.81 -0.89
CA GLY A 98 -11.43 -7.41 0.46
C GLY A 98 -12.91 -7.62 0.73
N LEU A 99 -13.26 -8.21 1.88
CA LEU A 99 -14.65 -8.43 2.27
C LEU A 99 -14.96 -7.69 3.57
N ASP A 100 -15.91 -6.75 3.50
CA ASP A 100 -16.58 -6.24 4.69
C ASP A 100 -17.41 -7.34 5.37
N GLU A 101 -17.95 -7.06 6.57
CA GLU A 101 -18.65 -8.08 7.36
C GLU A 101 -19.86 -8.67 6.63
N ILE A 102 -20.57 -7.86 5.86
CA ILE A 102 -21.76 -8.27 5.11
C ILE A 102 -21.33 -9.15 3.93
N SER A 103 -20.34 -8.72 3.16
CA SER A 103 -19.80 -9.45 2.00
C SER A 103 -19.17 -10.77 2.41
N LEU A 104 -18.53 -10.82 3.58
CA LEU A 104 -18.01 -12.07 4.15
C LEU A 104 -19.14 -13.05 4.46
N LYS A 105 -20.20 -12.59 5.15
CA LYS A 105 -21.37 -13.45 5.48
C LYS A 105 -22.08 -13.94 4.21
N LEU A 106 -22.24 -13.08 3.20
CA LEU A 106 -22.80 -13.45 1.90
C LEU A 106 -21.90 -14.47 1.19
N SER A 107 -20.59 -14.25 1.15
CA SER A 107 -19.64 -15.18 0.51
C SER A 107 -19.61 -16.55 1.19
N ILE A 108 -19.75 -16.61 2.52
CA ILE A 108 -19.93 -17.87 3.26
C ILE A 108 -21.25 -18.55 2.86
N THR A 109 -22.34 -17.78 2.77
CA THR A 109 -23.67 -18.29 2.43
C THR A 109 -23.70 -18.86 1.01
N ASP A 110 -23.12 -18.15 0.04
CA ASP A 110 -23.02 -18.57 -1.37
C ASP A 110 -22.10 -19.79 -1.56
N ASN A 111 -21.25 -20.10 -0.58
CA ASN A 111 -20.29 -21.20 -0.64
C ASN A 111 -20.43 -22.17 0.56
N LEU A 112 -21.65 -22.31 1.11
CA LEU A 112 -21.91 -23.01 2.37
C LEU A 112 -21.41 -24.46 2.39
N GLU A 113 -21.56 -25.20 1.28
CA GLU A 113 -21.08 -26.58 1.16
C GLU A 113 -19.56 -26.69 1.31
N ILE A 114 -18.83 -25.75 0.70
CA ILE A 114 -17.36 -25.71 0.73
C ILE A 114 -16.90 -25.23 2.10
N TYR A 115 -17.55 -24.23 2.68
CA TYR A 115 -17.29 -23.75 4.03
C TYR A 115 -17.47 -24.87 5.08
N ASN A 116 -18.56 -25.64 5.00
CA ASN A 116 -18.81 -26.74 5.93
C ASN A 116 -17.78 -27.86 5.79
N SER A 117 -17.42 -28.20 4.55
CA SER A 117 -16.46 -29.27 4.25
C SER A 117 -15.01 -28.91 4.60
N THR A 118 -14.63 -27.62 4.52
CA THR A 118 -13.25 -27.15 4.74
C THR A 118 -12.88 -27.19 6.23
N PRO A 119 -11.77 -27.84 6.63
CA PRO A 119 -11.22 -27.73 7.98
C PRO A 119 -10.77 -26.30 8.30
N LYS A 120 -11.16 -25.80 9.48
CA LYS A 120 -10.91 -24.43 9.91
C LYS A 120 -9.53 -24.33 10.53
N VAL A 121 -8.51 -24.23 9.68
CA VAL A 121 -7.10 -24.21 10.07
C VAL A 121 -6.62 -22.77 10.21
N GLU A 122 -5.92 -22.48 11.29
CA GLU A 122 -5.26 -21.17 11.50
C GLU A 122 -4.25 -20.88 10.41
N LEU A 123 -4.12 -19.61 10.04
CA LEU A 123 -3.19 -19.17 9.00
C LEU A 123 -1.75 -19.59 9.36
N GLU A 124 -1.34 -19.43 10.61
CA GLU A 124 -0.01 -19.84 11.10
C GLU A 124 0.30 -21.32 10.81
N LYS A 125 -0.70 -22.20 10.96
CA LYS A 125 -0.59 -23.64 10.69
C LYS A 125 -0.59 -23.99 9.19
N ILE A 126 -1.05 -23.08 8.34
CA ILE A 126 -1.01 -23.23 6.88
C ILE A 126 0.36 -22.80 6.35
N PHE A 127 0.90 -21.67 6.82
CA PHE A 127 2.15 -21.10 6.33
C PHE A 127 3.41 -21.60 7.05
N GLY A 128 3.27 -22.17 8.26
CA GLY A 128 4.36 -22.81 8.99
C GLY A 128 5.34 -21.86 9.67
N GLU A 129 4.92 -20.61 9.95
CA GLU A 129 5.73 -19.61 10.65
C GLU A 129 5.22 -19.37 12.08
N ASN A 130 6.07 -19.65 13.07
CA ASN A 130 6.03 -19.00 14.37
C ASN A 130 6.78 -17.67 14.23
N LYS A 131 6.10 -16.58 13.86
CA LYS A 131 6.68 -15.24 14.02
C LYS A 131 6.36 -14.72 15.42
N ILE A 132 7.41 -14.67 16.21
CA ILE A 132 7.51 -14.03 17.52
C ILE A 132 7.29 -12.53 17.31
N GLU A 133 6.09 -12.05 17.62
CA GLU A 133 5.81 -10.68 18.09
C GLU A 133 4.43 -10.62 18.78
N SER A 134 4.23 -11.52 19.73
CA SER A 134 3.14 -11.45 20.72
C SER A 134 3.48 -12.22 21.99
N ALA A 135 4.77 -12.30 22.34
CA ALA A 135 5.23 -12.94 23.58
C ALA A 135 4.65 -12.26 24.84
N GLU A 136 4.35 -10.95 24.78
CA GLU A 136 3.74 -10.24 25.92
C GLU A 136 2.25 -10.53 26.11
N VAL A 137 1.54 -10.97 25.07
CA VAL A 137 0.11 -11.35 25.15
C VAL A 137 0.01 -12.83 25.51
N LEU A 138 0.85 -13.68 24.92
CA LEU A 138 0.86 -15.12 25.20
C LEU A 138 1.42 -15.46 26.58
N GLU A 139 2.37 -14.70 27.14
CA GLU A 139 2.79 -14.90 28.54
C GLU A 139 1.73 -14.44 29.53
N LYS A 140 0.99 -13.36 29.24
CA LYS A 140 -0.15 -12.92 30.07
C LYS A 140 -1.31 -13.90 30.01
N GLU A 141 -1.61 -14.48 28.85
CA GLU A 141 -2.64 -15.52 28.70
C GLU A 141 -2.21 -16.86 29.30
N LYS A 142 -0.94 -17.29 29.15
CA LYS A 142 -0.42 -18.51 29.82
C LYS A 142 -0.33 -18.36 31.34
N LEU A 143 -0.10 -17.16 31.86
CA LEU A 143 -0.17 -16.86 33.29
C LEU A 143 -1.61 -16.86 33.80
N LEU A 144 -2.58 -16.40 32.99
CA LEU A 144 -4.02 -16.46 33.29
C LEU A 144 -4.58 -17.88 33.22
N GLU A 145 -4.19 -18.68 32.22
CA GLU A 145 -4.55 -20.09 32.11
C GLU A 145 -3.94 -20.91 33.25
N LYS A 146 -2.65 -20.72 33.61
CA LYS A 146 -2.06 -21.35 34.80
C LYS A 146 -2.69 -20.90 36.11
N ALA A 147 -3.20 -19.67 36.20
CA ALA A 147 -3.95 -19.19 37.37
C ALA A 147 -5.38 -19.77 37.44
N LEU A 148 -5.98 -20.09 36.29
CA LEU A 148 -7.30 -20.72 36.18
C LEU A 148 -7.23 -22.25 36.34
N GLU A 149 -6.16 -22.90 35.89
CA GLU A 149 -5.89 -24.33 36.10
C GLU A 149 -5.50 -24.61 37.56
N ARG A 150 -4.70 -23.76 38.21
CA ARG A 150 -4.43 -23.85 39.65
C ARG A 150 -5.68 -23.70 40.53
N LYS A 151 -6.72 -23.00 40.06
CA LYS A 151 -8.03 -22.94 40.72
C LYS A 151 -8.94 -24.15 40.43
N LYS A 152 -8.62 -24.99 39.43
CA LYS A 152 -9.37 -26.20 39.09
C LYS A 152 -8.69 -27.50 39.57
N GLU A 153 -7.38 -27.49 39.81
CA GLU A 153 -6.61 -28.68 40.24
C GLU A 153 -6.45 -28.83 41.77
N GLU A 154 -6.83 -27.83 42.59
CA GLU A 154 -6.92 -28.00 44.07
C GLU A 154 -8.15 -28.83 44.52
N ALA A 155 -8.93 -29.38 43.58
CA ALA A 155 -10.03 -30.29 43.84
C ALA A 155 -9.86 -31.64 43.12
N LYS A 156 -8.77 -32.37 43.42
CA LYS A 156 -8.70 -33.85 43.63
C LYS A 156 -7.25 -34.39 43.59
N THR A 157 -6.71 -34.65 44.78
CA THR A 157 -5.89 -35.82 45.17
C THR A 157 -4.74 -36.30 44.26
N GLU A 158 -3.50 -35.93 44.60
CA GLU A 158 -2.42 -36.73 45.24
C GLU A 158 -2.39 -38.29 45.13
N PRO A 159 -1.25 -38.99 45.37
CA PRO A 159 -0.15 -39.29 44.43
C PRO A 159 0.24 -40.80 44.41
N GLN A 160 1.00 -41.31 43.42
CA GLN A 160 1.90 -42.47 43.64
C GLN A 160 3.21 -42.44 42.83
N VAL A 161 4.24 -42.91 43.52
CA VAL A 161 5.69 -42.85 43.31
C VAL A 161 6.21 -44.13 42.65
N LYS A 162 7.33 -44.03 41.90
CA LYS A 162 8.54 -44.92 41.89
C LYS A 162 9.16 -45.04 40.49
N VAL A 163 10.47 -45.16 40.24
CA VAL A 163 11.77 -44.91 40.92
C VAL A 163 12.84 -45.51 39.97
N GLN A 164 14.05 -44.89 39.90
CA GLN A 164 15.36 -45.46 39.47
C GLN A 164 15.63 -45.80 37.97
N GLU A 165 16.83 -45.77 37.39
CA GLU A 165 18.24 -45.47 37.79
C GLU A 165 19.13 -45.39 36.51
N GLU A 166 20.26 -44.66 36.56
CA GLU A 166 21.64 -45.02 36.13
C GLU A 166 21.93 -45.79 34.80
N ILE A 167 22.96 -45.57 33.94
CA ILE A 167 24.41 -45.30 34.07
C ILE A 167 25.06 -44.95 32.68
N LYS A 168 26.17 -44.19 32.80
CA LYS A 168 27.37 -43.83 31.99
C LYS A 168 27.89 -44.63 30.74
N LYS A 169 28.81 -43.91 30.05
CA LYS A 169 30.06 -44.29 29.29
C LYS A 169 29.92 -44.32 27.75
N GLU A 170 30.87 -43.95 26.90
CA GLU A 170 32.29 -43.54 26.95
C GLU A 170 32.64 -42.93 25.57
N ALA A 171 33.71 -42.14 25.47
CA ALA A 171 34.39 -41.73 24.23
C ALA A 171 35.89 -42.09 24.38
N PRO A 172 36.79 -41.84 23.41
CA PRO A 172 36.89 -42.15 21.97
C PRO A 172 38.20 -43.00 21.72
N PRO A 173 38.80 -43.15 20.50
CA PRO A 173 39.70 -42.12 19.95
C PRO A 173 39.94 -42.07 18.40
N LYS A 174 40.71 -41.05 18.02
CA LYS A 174 41.28 -40.55 16.75
C LYS A 174 42.14 -41.51 15.90
N LYS A 175 42.38 -41.14 14.61
CA LYS A 175 43.70 -40.91 13.95
C LYS A 175 43.56 -40.39 12.48
N GLU A 176 44.07 -39.19 12.15
CA GLU A 176 45.34 -38.82 11.42
C GLU A 176 45.19 -38.81 9.88
N GLU A 177 45.17 -37.65 9.17
CA GLU A 177 46.30 -36.84 8.61
C GLU A 177 47.22 -37.64 7.64
N LYS A 178 47.52 -37.28 6.36
CA LYS A 178 47.97 -36.05 5.65
C LYS A 178 48.30 -36.46 4.15
N PRO A 179 48.91 -35.67 3.24
CA PRO A 179 48.71 -34.28 2.78
C PRO A 179 48.89 -34.02 1.23
N LEU A 180 48.62 -32.76 0.82
CA LEU A 180 49.30 -31.93 -0.21
C LEU A 180 49.26 -32.28 -1.72
N GLU A 181 48.71 -31.35 -2.52
CA GLU A 181 49.42 -30.82 -3.70
C GLU A 181 49.10 -29.33 -3.91
N LYS A 182 50.14 -28.52 -4.17
CA LYS A 182 50.13 -27.06 -4.36
C LYS A 182 50.44 -26.71 -5.82
N ALA A 183 49.96 -25.51 -6.20
CA ALA A 183 50.51 -24.56 -7.18
C ALA A 183 50.12 -24.74 -8.68
N PRO A 184 49.99 -23.64 -9.48
CA PRO A 184 50.63 -22.34 -9.23
C PRO A 184 49.76 -21.10 -9.25
N LYS A 185 50.30 -20.11 -8.53
CA LYS A 185 50.01 -18.67 -8.55
C LYS A 185 50.21 -18.13 -9.97
N ILE A 186 49.24 -17.33 -10.43
CA ILE A 186 49.47 -16.33 -11.48
C ILE A 186 49.71 -15.00 -10.76
N GLU A 187 50.94 -14.49 -10.87
CA GLU A 187 51.28 -13.11 -10.57
C GLU A 187 50.43 -12.18 -11.46
N LYS A 188 49.58 -11.35 -10.87
CA LYS A 188 49.02 -10.19 -11.55
C LYS A 188 49.81 -8.95 -11.14
N LYS A 189 50.46 -8.34 -12.14
CA LYS A 189 50.87 -6.92 -12.15
C LYS A 189 49.72 -6.03 -11.64
N PRO A 190 50.00 -4.86 -11.04
CA PRO A 190 49.00 -4.03 -10.39
C PRO A 190 47.94 -3.60 -11.42
N SER A 191 46.79 -4.28 -11.41
CA SER A 191 45.62 -3.85 -12.16
C SER A 191 45.06 -2.62 -11.47
N ALA A 192 44.57 -1.66 -12.26
CA ALA A 192 43.82 -0.53 -11.73
C ALA A 192 42.76 -1.01 -10.71
N PRO A 193 42.51 -0.23 -9.64
CA PRO A 193 41.51 -0.60 -8.63
C PRO A 193 40.17 -0.90 -9.30
N GLU A 194 39.52 -1.98 -8.89
CA GLU A 194 38.20 -2.36 -9.41
C GLU A 194 37.14 -1.45 -8.80
N ILE A 195 36.42 -0.70 -9.63
CA ILE A 195 35.35 0.21 -9.21
C ILE A 195 34.01 -0.45 -9.55
N ASP A 196 33.24 -0.85 -8.53
CA ASP A 196 31.86 -1.33 -8.68
C ASP A 196 30.88 -0.23 -8.24
N VAL A 197 30.10 0.29 -9.19
CA VAL A 197 29.09 1.33 -8.94
C VAL A 197 27.70 0.80 -9.26
N LYS A 198 26.83 0.82 -8.25
CA LYS A 198 25.42 0.44 -8.36
C LYS A 198 24.54 1.62 -7.99
N VAL A 199 23.46 1.80 -8.74
CA VAL A 199 22.46 2.84 -8.46
C VAL A 199 21.09 2.22 -8.41
N VAL A 200 20.36 2.47 -7.33
CA VAL A 200 18.98 2.04 -7.14
C VAL A 200 18.08 3.28 -7.25
N GLY A 201 17.12 3.24 -8.18
CA GLY A 201 16.16 4.34 -8.39
C GLY A 201 16.60 5.45 -9.35
N GLY A 202 17.69 5.28 -10.12
CA GLY A 202 18.08 6.24 -11.15
C GLY A 202 19.43 5.97 -11.83
N GLU A 203 19.48 5.06 -12.81
CA GLU A 203 20.73 4.65 -13.48
C GLU A 203 21.52 5.83 -14.11
N ILE A 204 20.84 6.91 -14.45
CA ILE A 204 21.39 8.17 -14.94
C ILE A 204 22.45 8.81 -14.01
N PHE A 205 22.43 8.48 -12.72
CA PHE A 205 23.40 9.02 -11.74
C PHE A 205 24.66 8.16 -11.61
N LYS A 206 24.72 7.00 -12.28
CA LYS A 206 25.87 6.11 -12.28
C LYS A 206 27.17 6.81 -12.72
N PRO A 207 27.18 7.66 -13.78
CA PRO A 207 28.37 8.42 -14.16
C PRO A 207 28.83 9.41 -13.08
N VAL A 208 27.90 10.02 -12.34
CA VAL A 208 28.23 10.97 -11.26
C VAL A 208 28.88 10.25 -10.07
N LEU A 209 28.38 9.06 -9.71
CA LEU A 209 28.97 8.25 -8.65
C LEU A 209 30.32 7.65 -9.07
N GLN A 210 30.49 7.34 -10.34
CA GLN A 210 31.76 6.88 -10.88
C GLN A 210 32.82 7.98 -10.82
N GLU A 211 32.47 9.22 -11.18
CA GLU A 211 33.37 10.36 -11.03
C GLU A 211 33.70 10.66 -9.55
N TYR A 212 32.73 10.54 -8.65
CA TYR A 212 32.97 10.61 -7.21
C TYR A 212 33.97 9.55 -6.74
N ALA A 213 33.86 8.29 -7.21
CA ALA A 213 34.82 7.24 -6.91
C ALA A 213 36.24 7.58 -7.42
N GLU A 214 36.34 8.14 -8.63
CA GLU A 214 37.61 8.53 -9.23
C GLU A 214 38.32 9.65 -8.45
N GLU A 215 37.59 10.66 -7.97
CA GLU A 215 38.17 11.74 -7.16
C GLU A 215 38.66 11.26 -5.78
N ILE A 216 37.94 10.33 -5.16
CA ILE A 216 38.42 9.65 -3.94
C ILE A 216 39.72 8.91 -4.22
N LEU A 217 39.76 8.12 -5.30
CA LEU A 217 40.95 7.36 -5.70
C LEU A 217 42.16 8.25 -6.01
N LYS A 218 41.95 9.43 -6.61
CA LYS A 218 43.03 10.40 -6.86
C LYS A 218 43.68 10.87 -5.55
N GLU A 219 42.88 11.14 -4.50
CA GLU A 219 43.44 11.53 -3.20
C GLU A 219 44.10 10.37 -2.46
N ILE A 220 43.53 9.16 -2.54
CA ILE A 220 44.12 7.99 -1.90
C ILE A 220 45.47 7.63 -2.56
N LYS A 221 45.61 7.78 -3.88
CA LYS A 221 46.91 7.58 -4.57
C LYS A 221 48.03 8.49 -4.06
N ASN A 222 47.67 9.66 -3.51
CA ASN A 222 48.61 10.59 -2.91
C ASN A 222 48.93 10.27 -1.44
N LEU A 223 48.27 9.26 -0.84
CA LEU A 223 48.64 8.74 0.47
C LEU A 223 49.83 7.78 0.34
N ASN A 224 50.92 8.12 1.03
CA ASN A 224 52.07 7.24 1.14
C ASN A 224 51.68 5.94 1.86
N GLY A 225 51.85 4.80 1.20
CA GLY A 225 51.77 3.47 1.81
C GLY A 225 50.38 2.81 1.78
N VAL A 226 49.46 3.22 0.91
CA VAL A 226 48.17 2.53 0.67
C VAL A 226 48.03 2.19 -0.80
N SER A 227 47.70 0.95 -1.11
CA SER A 227 47.27 0.51 -2.44
C SER A 227 45.80 0.12 -2.38
N VAL A 228 44.94 0.81 -3.13
CA VAL A 228 43.50 0.47 -3.18
C VAL A 228 43.29 -0.66 -4.18
N GLU A 229 42.52 -1.67 -3.79
CA GLU A 229 42.23 -2.85 -4.60
C GLU A 229 40.81 -2.79 -5.16
N ARG A 230 39.83 -2.40 -4.34
CA ARG A 230 38.42 -2.32 -4.73
C ARG A 230 37.71 -1.14 -4.08
N VAL A 231 36.85 -0.49 -4.86
CA VAL A 231 35.91 0.55 -4.39
C VAL A 231 34.49 0.15 -4.81
N GLY A 232 33.64 -0.12 -3.83
CA GLY A 232 32.21 -0.35 -4.02
C GLY A 232 31.41 0.88 -3.61
N ILE A 233 30.62 1.43 -4.53
CA ILE A 233 29.68 2.53 -4.24
C ILE A 233 28.28 2.11 -4.64
N THR A 234 27.38 2.07 -3.67
CA THR A 234 25.94 1.93 -3.93
C THR A 234 25.23 3.24 -3.60
N GLY A 235 24.54 3.82 -4.58
CA GLY A 235 23.74 5.02 -4.40
C GLY A 235 22.25 4.72 -4.50
N GLU A 236 21.51 5.07 -3.47
CA GLU A 236 20.05 4.97 -3.44
C GLU A 236 19.45 6.36 -3.58
N VAL A 237 18.73 6.58 -4.68
CA VAL A 237 18.15 7.88 -4.99
C VAL A 237 16.87 8.06 -4.19
N GLY A 238 16.88 9.03 -3.28
CA GLY A 238 15.74 9.45 -2.47
C GLY A 238 15.15 10.79 -2.91
N SER A 239 14.24 11.32 -2.11
CA SER A 239 13.56 12.62 -2.32
C SER A 239 14.55 13.80 -2.20
N GLY A 240 15.20 14.23 -3.28
CA GLY A 240 16.17 15.34 -3.28
C GLY A 240 17.50 15.03 -2.57
N VAL A 241 17.68 13.77 -2.15
CA VAL A 241 18.87 13.25 -1.47
C VAL A 241 19.33 11.97 -2.16
N ILE A 242 20.60 11.63 -2.04
CA ILE A 242 21.12 10.32 -2.46
C ILE A 242 21.86 9.70 -1.29
N TYR A 243 21.38 8.55 -0.86
CA TYR A 243 21.96 7.77 0.22
C TYR A 243 23.09 6.92 -0.34
N LEU A 244 24.27 6.98 0.28
CA LEU A 244 25.49 6.37 -0.23
C LEU A 244 26.01 5.32 0.74
N HIS A 245 26.32 4.16 0.18
CA HIS A 245 27.04 3.09 0.84
C HIS A 245 28.40 2.95 0.14
N VAL A 246 29.48 3.25 0.86
CA VAL A 246 30.85 3.31 0.31
C VAL A 246 31.73 2.29 1.02
N ASN A 247 32.24 1.31 0.27
CA ASN A 247 33.15 0.29 0.77
C ASN A 247 34.49 0.40 0.03
N ILE A 248 35.58 0.64 0.75
CA ILE A 248 36.91 0.80 0.17
C ILE A 248 37.85 -0.23 0.78
N HIS A 249 38.45 -1.05 -0.08
CA HIS A 249 39.41 -2.08 0.30
C HIS A 249 40.78 -1.76 -0.25
N GLY A 250 41.81 -1.90 0.58
CA GLY A 250 43.19 -1.73 0.15
C GLY A 250 44.17 -2.48 1.02
N THR A 251 45.44 -2.40 0.63
CA THR A 251 46.56 -3.04 1.31
C THR A 251 47.62 -2.01 1.73
N SER A 252 48.31 -2.29 2.82
CA SER A 252 49.42 -1.47 3.33
C SER A 252 50.44 -2.33 4.04
N GLU A 253 51.73 -2.10 3.74
CA GLU A 253 52.87 -2.73 4.42
C GLU A 253 53.11 -2.19 5.84
N ARG A 254 52.32 -1.22 6.30
CA ARG A 254 52.49 -0.60 7.60
C ARG A 254 51.96 -1.47 8.75
N ASP A 255 52.43 -1.16 9.95
CA ASP A 255 51.94 -1.78 11.18
C ASP A 255 50.43 -1.54 11.39
N LYS A 256 49.81 -2.33 12.26
CA LYS A 256 48.36 -2.31 12.48
C LYS A 256 47.83 -0.93 12.89
N SER A 257 48.55 -0.21 13.75
CA SER A 257 48.12 1.11 14.22
C SER A 257 48.13 2.14 13.09
N SER A 258 49.14 2.08 12.22
CA SER A 258 49.21 2.91 11.02
C SER A 258 48.12 2.58 10.00
N ARG A 259 47.69 1.32 9.90
CA ARG A 259 46.60 0.90 9.00
C ARG A 259 45.25 1.48 9.42
N GLU A 260 44.92 1.45 10.71
CA GLU A 260 43.69 2.06 11.25
C GLU A 260 43.66 3.59 11.03
N ILE A 261 44.82 4.25 11.13
CA ILE A 261 44.95 5.69 10.81
C ILE A 261 44.70 5.95 9.32
N LEU A 262 45.21 5.06 8.45
CA LEU A 262 45.00 5.15 7.01
C LEU A 262 43.52 4.90 6.63
N GLU A 263 42.84 3.96 7.29
CA GLU A 263 41.40 3.71 7.10
C GLU A 263 40.57 4.97 7.41
N ARG A 264 40.83 5.62 8.55
CA ARG A 264 40.19 6.89 8.92
C ARG A 264 40.45 8.00 7.90
N ARG A 265 41.66 8.04 7.34
CA ARG A 265 42.04 9.04 6.33
C ARG A 265 41.38 8.79 4.98
N VAL A 266 41.19 7.53 4.61
CA VAL A 266 40.40 7.12 3.43
C VAL A 266 38.94 7.52 3.59
N LEU A 267 38.32 7.26 4.75
CA LEU A 267 36.95 7.68 5.05
C LEU A 267 36.78 9.20 5.04
N TYR A 268 37.78 9.94 5.52
CA TYR A 268 37.80 11.40 5.41
C TYR A 268 37.70 11.88 3.95
N PHE A 269 38.41 11.24 3.02
CA PHE A 269 38.32 11.61 1.59
C PHE A 269 36.97 11.25 0.98
N ALA A 270 36.38 10.12 1.36
CA ALA A 270 35.02 9.79 0.96
C ALA A 270 34.04 10.90 1.39
N ASN A 271 34.15 11.39 2.64
CA ASN A 271 33.30 12.47 3.13
C ASN A 271 33.59 13.83 2.46
N LYS A 272 34.88 14.17 2.26
CA LYS A 272 35.33 15.44 1.65
C LYS A 272 34.75 15.65 0.25
N HIS A 273 34.62 14.59 -0.54
CA HIS A 273 34.22 14.65 -1.95
C HIS A 273 32.71 14.53 -2.19
N LEU A 274 31.91 14.28 -1.15
CA LEU A 274 30.44 14.21 -1.27
C LEU A 274 29.83 15.39 -2.05
N PRO A 275 30.25 16.66 -1.87
CA PRO A 275 29.66 17.79 -2.57
C PRO A 275 29.73 17.74 -4.10
N ILE A 276 30.57 16.88 -4.70
CA ILE A 276 30.57 16.64 -6.16
C ILE A 276 29.20 16.14 -6.62
N ILE A 277 28.59 15.24 -5.84
CA ILE A 277 27.31 14.62 -6.16
C ILE A 277 26.20 15.68 -6.14
N TRP A 278 26.17 16.57 -5.14
CA TRP A 278 25.24 17.71 -5.12
C TRP A 278 25.41 18.61 -6.34
N ARG A 279 26.66 18.98 -6.67
CA ARG A 279 26.95 19.91 -7.78
C ARG A 279 26.55 19.36 -9.14
N LYS A 280 26.67 18.04 -9.36
CA LYS A 280 26.42 17.41 -10.67
C LYS A 280 25.06 16.75 -10.81
N ALA A 281 24.51 16.21 -9.73
CA ALA A 281 23.22 15.52 -9.73
C ALA A 281 22.09 16.37 -9.15
N GLY A 282 22.38 17.46 -8.44
CA GLY A 282 21.36 18.24 -7.71
C GLY A 282 20.75 17.50 -6.51
N LEU A 283 21.35 16.37 -6.10
CA LEU A 283 20.86 15.51 -5.02
C LEU A 283 21.77 15.63 -3.81
N LYS A 284 21.20 15.88 -2.62
CA LYS A 284 21.98 16.07 -1.39
C LYS A 284 22.56 14.72 -0.97
N PRO A 285 23.89 14.56 -0.99
CA PRO A 285 24.51 13.29 -0.62
C PRO A 285 24.39 13.06 0.88
N ILE A 286 23.91 11.89 1.27
CA ILE A 286 23.87 11.40 2.65
C ILE A 286 24.70 10.13 2.70
N LEU A 287 25.77 10.13 3.48
CA LEU A 287 26.61 8.94 3.66
C LEU A 287 25.96 8.02 4.71
N SER A 288 25.19 7.04 4.24
CA SER A 288 24.45 6.11 5.10
C SER A 288 25.35 5.07 5.73
N ASN A 289 26.34 4.59 4.97
CA ASN A 289 27.34 3.66 5.46
C ASN A 289 28.67 3.93 4.74
N ALA A 290 29.77 3.92 5.47
CA ALA A 290 31.11 4.03 4.91
C ALA A 290 32.08 3.15 5.68
N GLN A 291 32.69 2.20 4.98
CA GLN A 291 33.69 1.30 5.53
C GLN A 291 34.98 1.39 4.70
N ALA A 292 36.11 1.43 5.40
CA ALA A 292 37.43 1.30 4.81
C ALA A 292 38.16 0.18 5.53
N LYS A 293 38.72 -0.78 4.78
CA LYS A 293 39.50 -1.89 5.33
C LYS A 293 40.86 -1.93 4.66
N ILE A 294 41.91 -1.81 5.46
CA ILE A 294 43.30 -1.85 5.00
C ILE A 294 44.02 -3.03 5.63
N THR A 295 44.32 -4.06 4.84
CA THR A 295 44.97 -5.29 5.31
C THR A 295 46.47 -5.32 4.99
N ALA A 296 47.20 -6.26 5.59
CA ALA A 296 48.57 -6.51 5.17
C ALA A 296 48.57 -7.22 3.79
N PRO A 297 49.60 -7.03 2.95
CA PRO A 297 49.70 -7.73 1.68
C PRO A 297 49.70 -9.26 1.88
N GLY A 298 48.73 -9.96 1.29
CA GLY A 298 48.62 -11.42 1.37
C GLY A 298 47.78 -11.96 2.53
N GLU A 299 47.16 -11.09 3.34
CA GLU A 299 46.15 -11.46 4.33
C GLU A 299 44.81 -11.70 3.59
N SER A 300 44.37 -12.96 3.46
CA SER A 300 43.11 -13.29 2.81
C SER A 300 41.93 -12.87 3.69
N GLU A 301 40.87 -12.37 3.04
CA GLU A 301 39.61 -11.99 3.67
C GLU A 301 39.08 -13.14 4.57
N GLU A 302 39.07 -12.94 5.89
CA GLU A 302 38.03 -13.59 6.69
C GLU A 302 36.71 -12.92 6.27
N GLU A 303 35.97 -13.58 5.37
CA GLU A 303 34.56 -13.35 5.13
C GLU A 303 33.82 -13.59 6.46
N LYS A 304 33.74 -12.56 7.30
CA LYS A 304 32.53 -12.40 8.09
C LYS A 304 31.45 -12.10 7.06
N GLU A 305 30.57 -13.06 6.82
CA GLU A 305 29.28 -12.81 6.16
C GLU A 305 28.57 -11.70 6.93
N GLU A 306 28.84 -10.45 6.56
CA GLU A 306 27.95 -9.35 6.85
C GLU A 306 26.66 -9.70 6.12
N LYS A 307 25.61 -9.93 6.93
CA LYS A 307 24.24 -10.12 6.46
C LYS A 307 24.01 -9.14 5.32
N LYS A 308 23.79 -9.67 4.12
CA LYS A 308 23.23 -8.91 3.02
C LYS A 308 21.88 -8.38 3.52
N GLU A 309 21.85 -7.18 4.06
CA GLU A 309 20.63 -6.41 4.15
C GLU A 309 20.17 -6.26 2.70
N VAL A 310 19.22 -7.12 2.33
CA VAL A 310 18.43 -6.96 1.13
C VAL A 310 17.70 -5.65 1.33
N VAL A 311 18.23 -4.57 0.75
CA VAL A 311 17.54 -3.30 0.66
C VAL A 311 16.29 -3.58 -0.17
N ILE A 312 15.15 -3.66 0.53
CA ILE A 312 13.84 -3.72 -0.09
C ILE A 312 13.62 -2.33 -0.71
N PRO A 313 13.49 -2.19 -2.05
CA PRO A 313 13.19 -0.90 -2.64
C PRO A 313 11.85 -0.42 -2.07
N ARG A 314 11.85 0.74 -1.39
CA ARG A 314 10.61 1.40 -0.97
C ARG A 314 9.73 1.59 -2.21
N LYS A 315 8.60 0.86 -2.23
CA LYS A 315 7.54 0.95 -3.25
C LYS A 315 7.28 2.42 -3.57
N VAL A 316 7.14 2.71 -4.86
CA VAL A 316 6.58 3.98 -5.34
C VAL A 316 5.22 4.13 -4.65
N GLU A 317 5.00 5.22 -3.91
CA GLU A 317 3.70 5.55 -3.33
C GLU A 317 2.64 5.44 -4.45
N SER A 318 1.63 4.59 -4.27
CA SER A 318 0.59 4.25 -5.26
C SER A 318 -0.22 5.44 -5.77
N ASN A 319 -0.02 6.60 -5.17
CA ASN A 319 -0.85 7.80 -5.32
C ASN A 319 -0.22 8.82 -6.29
N ILE A 320 0.99 8.54 -6.81
CA ILE A 320 1.72 9.43 -7.71
C ILE A 320 1.83 8.79 -9.10
N ILE A 321 1.22 9.43 -10.10
CA ILE A 321 1.28 9.03 -11.50
C ILE A 321 2.12 10.06 -12.25
N VAL A 322 3.12 9.60 -13.01
CA VAL A 322 3.93 10.46 -13.87
C VAL A 322 3.86 9.97 -15.31
N GLU A 323 3.33 10.82 -16.17
CA GLU A 323 3.26 10.63 -17.61
C GLU A 323 4.29 11.53 -18.28
N ALA A 324 5.32 10.92 -18.88
CA ALA A 324 6.41 11.64 -19.53
C ALA A 324 7.10 10.72 -20.54
N HIS A 325 7.83 11.30 -21.48
CA HIS A 325 8.68 10.54 -22.41
C HIS A 325 9.72 9.71 -21.66
N GLU A 326 9.99 8.48 -22.10
CA GLU A 326 10.83 7.50 -21.39
C GLU A 326 12.21 8.04 -20.96
N SER A 327 12.82 8.88 -21.79
CA SER A 327 14.14 9.47 -21.52
C SER A 327 14.16 10.47 -20.37
N VAL A 328 13.03 11.09 -20.03
CA VAL A 328 12.92 12.10 -18.96
C VAL A 328 12.03 11.66 -17.80
N LYS A 329 11.19 10.64 -18.03
CA LYS A 329 10.30 10.05 -17.02
C LYS A 329 11.00 9.73 -15.69
N PRO A 330 12.21 9.13 -15.65
CA PRO A 330 12.89 8.87 -14.37
C PRO A 330 13.18 10.14 -13.55
N TYR A 331 13.50 11.26 -14.20
CA TYR A 331 13.72 12.55 -13.54
C TYR A 331 12.41 13.05 -12.94
N PHE A 332 11.37 13.18 -13.76
CA PHE A 332 10.07 13.68 -13.30
C PHE A 332 9.40 12.78 -12.26
N SER A 333 9.58 11.45 -12.35
CA SER A 333 9.13 10.50 -11.31
C SER A 333 9.80 10.71 -9.96
N THR A 334 11.08 11.08 -9.97
CA THR A 334 11.83 11.39 -8.73
C THR A 334 11.34 12.69 -8.12
N TYR A 335 11.18 13.73 -8.93
CA TYR A 335 10.68 15.03 -8.47
C TYR A 335 9.21 15.01 -8.07
N ALA A 336 8.38 14.17 -8.70
CA ALA A 336 6.97 14.02 -8.33
C ALA A 336 6.81 13.61 -6.86
N ARG A 337 7.66 12.72 -6.34
CA ARG A 337 7.65 12.36 -4.91
C ARG A 337 7.99 13.54 -3.99
N VAL A 338 8.86 14.43 -4.44
CA VAL A 338 9.26 15.62 -3.67
C VAL A 338 8.14 16.66 -3.70
N ILE A 339 7.59 16.93 -4.89
CA ILE A 339 6.45 17.82 -5.09
C ILE A 339 5.26 17.36 -4.24
N PHE A 340 4.98 16.06 -4.21
CA PHE A 340 3.93 15.47 -3.39
C PHE A 340 4.12 15.79 -1.89
N LYS A 341 5.31 15.53 -1.35
CA LYS A 341 5.62 15.78 0.06
C LYS A 341 5.63 17.26 0.44
N ASP A 342 6.12 18.11 -0.45
CA ASP A 342 6.16 19.56 -0.20
C ASP A 342 4.74 20.15 -0.17
N ILE A 343 3.85 19.64 -1.02
CA ILE A 343 2.43 20.04 -1.02
C ILE A 343 1.73 19.53 0.26
N GLN A 344 1.98 18.28 0.68
CA GLN A 344 1.48 17.76 1.97
C GLN A 344 1.99 18.58 3.17
N SER A 345 3.28 18.93 3.17
CA SER A 345 3.89 19.75 4.22
C SER A 345 3.32 21.17 4.28
N ALA A 346 2.70 21.63 3.20
CA ALA A 346 2.02 22.92 3.13
C ALA A 346 0.55 22.88 3.61
N GLY A 347 0.10 21.75 4.17
CA GLY A 347 -1.25 21.60 4.73
C GLY A 347 -2.32 21.15 3.75
N ILE A 348 -1.91 20.64 2.58
CA ILE A 348 -2.82 20.06 1.59
C ILE A 348 -2.62 18.55 1.59
N ASP A 349 -3.56 17.82 2.16
CA ASP A 349 -3.55 16.36 2.12
C ASP A 349 -3.87 15.88 0.70
N ILE A 350 -3.13 14.90 0.20
CA ILE A 350 -3.17 14.50 -1.22
C ILE A 350 -3.58 13.03 -1.32
N ASP A 351 -4.74 12.80 -1.92
CA ASP A 351 -5.23 11.45 -2.23
C ASP A 351 -4.59 10.91 -3.51
N LYS A 352 -4.43 11.76 -4.51
CA LYS A 352 -3.85 11.40 -5.82
C LYS A 352 -3.18 12.59 -6.49
N MET A 353 -2.06 12.34 -7.16
CA MET A 353 -1.31 13.33 -7.91
C MET A 353 -0.91 12.79 -9.29
N LEU A 354 -1.28 13.51 -10.35
CA LEU A 354 -0.88 13.24 -11.72
C LEU A 354 0.03 14.35 -12.23
N LEU A 355 1.22 13.98 -12.69
CA LEU A 355 2.17 14.88 -13.32
C LEU A 355 2.32 14.48 -14.80
N ASP A 356 1.73 15.26 -15.70
CA ASP A 356 1.81 15.07 -17.16
C ASP A 356 2.82 16.07 -17.76
N ILE A 357 3.88 15.52 -18.35
CA ILE A 357 5.01 16.25 -18.90
C ILE A 357 4.98 16.19 -20.43
N LYS A 358 4.67 17.33 -21.04
CA LYS A 358 4.64 17.47 -22.50
C LYS A 358 5.94 18.06 -23.04
N GLY A 359 6.27 17.73 -24.29
CA GLY A 359 7.41 18.30 -25.02
C GLY A 359 8.72 17.51 -24.90
N ARG A 360 9.59 17.63 -25.92
CA ARG A 360 10.87 16.89 -26.05
C ARG A 360 12.11 17.76 -25.78
N SER A 361 12.10 18.99 -26.27
CA SER A 361 13.20 19.98 -26.12
C SER A 361 12.93 20.93 -24.95
N GLU A 362 11.69 21.40 -24.84
CA GLU A 362 11.16 22.15 -23.71
C GLU A 362 10.08 21.31 -23.05
N HIS A 363 10.05 21.28 -21.72
CA HIS A 363 9.14 20.43 -20.96
C HIS A 363 8.10 21.29 -20.25
N GLU A 364 6.83 20.98 -20.46
CA GLU A 364 5.70 21.63 -19.82
C GLU A 364 5.09 20.71 -18.78
N ILE A 365 5.08 21.16 -17.53
CA ILE A 365 4.50 20.45 -16.39
C ILE A 365 3.01 20.80 -16.31
N ASN A 366 2.17 19.77 -16.38
CA ASN A 366 0.75 19.83 -16.07
C ASN A 366 0.50 19.00 -14.80
N LEU A 367 -0.02 19.64 -13.75
CA LEU A 367 -0.35 18.97 -12.50
C LEU A 367 -1.87 18.86 -12.35
N THR A 368 -2.36 17.65 -12.08
CA THR A 368 -3.71 17.43 -11.56
C THR A 368 -3.61 16.80 -10.17
N LEU A 369 -4.24 17.42 -9.18
CA LEU A 369 -4.16 17.02 -7.78
C LEU A 369 -5.56 16.84 -7.20
N TRP A 370 -5.77 15.71 -6.52
CA TRP A 370 -6.96 15.39 -5.75
C TRP A 370 -6.60 15.29 -4.28
N GLY A 371 -7.38 15.92 -3.41
CA GLY A 371 -7.05 15.93 -1.99
C GLY A 371 -7.96 16.78 -1.12
N LYS A 372 -7.52 17.05 0.10
CA LYS A 372 -8.22 17.86 1.11
C LYS A 372 -7.31 18.99 1.58
N ALA A 373 -7.84 20.20 1.71
CA ALA A 373 -7.10 21.33 2.24
C ALA A 373 -7.77 21.82 3.52
N SER A 374 -7.20 21.46 4.67
CA SER A 374 -7.73 21.90 5.97
C SER A 374 -7.31 23.35 6.23
N GLY A 375 -8.28 24.27 6.23
CA GLY A 375 -8.07 25.66 6.63
C GLY A 375 -7.42 26.57 5.57
N VAL A 376 -7.34 26.13 4.31
CA VAL A 376 -6.80 26.93 3.19
C VAL A 376 -7.85 27.01 2.08
N SER A 377 -8.12 28.21 1.56
CA SER A 377 -9.05 28.37 0.44
C SER A 377 -8.50 27.73 -0.83
N LYS A 378 -9.36 27.34 -1.77
CA LYS A 378 -8.94 26.75 -3.05
C LYS A 378 -7.94 27.65 -3.81
N GLU A 379 -8.15 28.96 -3.79
CA GLU A 379 -7.29 29.95 -4.43
C GLU A 379 -5.91 30.06 -3.75
N GLU A 380 -5.88 29.96 -2.42
CA GLU A 380 -4.65 30.01 -1.65
C GLU A 380 -3.84 28.71 -1.78
N ALA A 381 -4.54 27.57 -1.79
CA ALA A 381 -3.95 26.27 -2.11
C ALA A 381 -3.34 26.26 -3.53
N GLU A 382 -4.04 26.84 -4.52
CA GLU A 382 -3.54 26.95 -5.89
C GLU A 382 -2.27 27.82 -5.98
N ARG A 383 -2.20 28.92 -5.21
CA ARG A 383 -0.97 29.74 -5.12
C ARG A 383 0.18 28.99 -4.49
N ILE A 384 -0.07 28.25 -3.40
CA ILE A 384 0.92 27.44 -2.70
C ILE A 384 1.48 26.37 -3.63
N VAL A 385 0.60 25.59 -4.27
CA VAL A 385 0.98 24.51 -5.20
C VAL A 385 1.75 25.07 -6.40
N ASN A 386 1.27 26.16 -7.02
CA ASN A 386 1.99 26.81 -8.13
C ASN A 386 3.40 27.28 -7.74
N ARG A 387 3.57 27.82 -6.53
CA ARG A 387 4.88 28.26 -6.03
C ARG A 387 5.84 27.08 -5.84
N ILE A 388 5.35 25.98 -5.29
CA ILE A 388 6.11 24.74 -5.10
C ILE A 388 6.54 24.20 -6.48
N LEU A 389 5.59 24.03 -7.39
CA LEU A 389 5.85 23.55 -8.75
C LEU A 389 6.84 24.41 -9.52
N ARG A 390 6.74 25.74 -9.45
CA ARG A 390 7.68 26.65 -10.14
C ARG A 390 9.11 26.55 -9.60
N THR A 391 9.25 26.29 -8.30
CA THR A 391 10.56 26.05 -7.68
C THR A 391 11.17 24.77 -8.23
N HIS A 392 10.41 23.66 -8.19
CA HIS A 392 10.84 22.37 -8.71
C HIS A 392 11.09 22.39 -10.23
N ALA A 393 10.26 23.06 -11.01
CA ALA A 393 10.47 23.23 -12.46
C ALA A 393 11.83 23.87 -12.77
N ARG A 394 12.23 24.90 -12.01
CA ARG A 394 13.55 25.53 -12.16
C ARG A 394 14.70 24.60 -11.79
N GLU A 395 14.53 23.79 -10.76
CA GLU A 395 15.54 22.81 -10.33
C GLU A 395 15.69 21.68 -11.34
N ILE A 396 14.58 21.12 -11.82
CA ILE A 396 14.55 20.13 -12.89
C ILE A 396 15.20 20.69 -14.16
N GLY A 397 14.87 21.93 -14.54
CA GLY A 397 15.44 22.58 -15.71
C GLY A 397 16.95 22.75 -15.63
N LYS A 398 17.49 23.08 -14.44
CA LYS A 398 18.94 23.11 -14.19
C LYS A 398 19.56 21.71 -14.30
N ALA A 399 18.93 20.70 -13.72
CA ALA A 399 19.43 19.32 -13.74
C ALA A 399 19.44 18.71 -15.15
N LEU A 400 18.41 19.01 -15.95
CA LEU A 400 18.29 18.53 -17.33
C LEU A 400 19.03 19.41 -18.35
N ASN A 401 19.52 20.58 -17.93
CA ASN A 401 20.01 21.65 -18.82
C ASN A 401 18.99 21.98 -19.94
N LYS A 402 17.71 22.06 -19.58
CA LYS A 402 16.57 22.29 -20.48
C LYS A 402 15.59 23.28 -19.88
N TYR A 403 14.78 23.91 -20.72
CA TYR A 403 13.71 24.78 -20.24
C TYR A 403 12.53 23.94 -19.75
N VAL A 404 12.09 24.18 -18.51
CA VAL A 404 10.97 23.49 -17.88
C VAL A 404 10.02 24.53 -17.29
N THR A 405 8.76 24.51 -17.71
CA THR A 405 7.74 25.47 -17.32
C THR A 405 6.53 24.79 -16.69
N VAL A 406 5.80 25.52 -15.86
CA VAL A 406 4.50 25.07 -15.32
C VAL A 406 3.42 25.66 -16.21
N HIS A 407 2.65 24.80 -16.88
CA HIS A 407 1.62 25.22 -17.84
C HIS A 407 0.23 25.26 -17.19
N ARG A 408 -0.19 24.15 -16.58
CA ARG A 408 -1.52 24.01 -15.98
C ARG A 408 -1.46 23.35 -14.61
N VAL A 409 -2.24 23.87 -13.67
CA VAL A 409 -2.44 23.29 -12.33
C VAL A 409 -3.94 23.17 -12.09
N GLU A 410 -4.41 21.94 -11.87
CA GLU A 410 -5.81 21.63 -11.56
C GLU A 410 -5.91 21.04 -10.16
N LEU A 411 -6.66 21.72 -9.29
CA LEU A 411 -6.90 21.30 -7.91
C LEU A 411 -8.36 20.85 -7.72
N HIS A 412 -8.55 19.60 -7.35
CA HIS A 412 -9.81 19.01 -6.92
C HIS A 412 -9.73 18.81 -5.41
N LEU A 413 -10.00 19.88 -4.66
CA LEU A 413 -9.99 19.88 -3.20
C LEU A 413 -11.40 19.71 -2.66
N GLU A 414 -11.60 18.77 -1.73
CA GLU A 414 -12.81 18.73 -0.91
C GLU A 414 -12.70 19.82 0.16
N GLU A 415 -13.68 20.72 0.21
CA GLU A 415 -13.75 21.75 1.26
C GLU A 415 -14.25 21.10 2.56
N GLU A 416 -13.38 21.04 3.58
CA GLU A 416 -13.85 20.91 4.96
C GLU A 416 -14.47 22.24 5.37
N GLU A 417 -15.78 22.39 5.21
CA GLU A 417 -16.52 23.48 5.83
C GLU A 417 -16.26 23.45 7.35
N VAL A 418 -15.75 24.58 7.84
CA VAL A 418 -15.21 24.76 9.19
C VAL A 418 -16.26 24.45 10.27
N SER A 419 -16.15 23.24 10.82
CA SER A 419 -16.88 22.66 11.94
C SER A 419 -16.60 23.38 13.29
N SER A 420 -17.09 24.60 13.45
CA SER A 420 -17.24 25.20 14.79
C SER A 420 -18.55 24.77 15.46
N LYS A 421 -19.63 24.61 14.67
CA LYS A 421 -20.92 24.07 15.13
C LYS A 421 -20.89 22.56 15.38
N ALA A 422 -20.22 21.78 14.53
CA ALA A 422 -20.13 20.33 14.73
C ALA A 422 -19.22 19.95 15.92
N LYS A 423 -18.18 20.74 16.24
CA LYS A 423 -17.43 20.57 17.50
C LYS A 423 -18.27 20.88 18.75
N GLN A 424 -19.14 21.90 18.71
CA GLN A 424 -20.08 22.18 19.79
C GLN A 424 -21.19 21.12 19.92
N ILE A 425 -21.63 20.52 18.81
CA ILE A 425 -22.60 19.42 18.83
C ILE A 425 -21.94 18.14 19.37
N MET A 426 -20.71 17.85 18.97
CA MET A 426 -19.94 16.70 19.48
C MET A 426 -19.58 16.84 20.96
N SER A 427 -19.21 18.04 21.43
CA SER A 427 -18.94 18.25 22.86
C SER A 427 -20.21 18.11 23.71
N LYS A 428 -21.34 18.67 23.24
CA LYS A 428 -22.64 18.48 23.91
C LYS A 428 -23.11 17.03 23.87
N LYS A 429 -22.78 16.30 22.81
CA LYS A 429 -23.10 14.88 22.67
C LYS A 429 -22.26 14.03 23.65
N GLU A 430 -20.96 14.30 23.79
CA GLU A 430 -20.11 13.63 24.78
C GLU A 430 -20.53 13.95 26.22
N GLU A 431 -20.93 15.19 26.49
CA GLU A 431 -21.45 15.58 27.81
C GLU A 431 -22.77 14.86 28.13
N LEU A 432 -23.69 14.78 27.16
CA LEU A 432 -24.93 14.01 27.28
C LEU A 432 -24.67 12.51 27.40
N GLU A 433 -23.72 11.95 26.66
CA GLU A 433 -23.36 10.53 26.75
C GLU A 433 -22.76 10.19 28.12
N LYS A 434 -21.92 11.06 28.69
CA LYS A 434 -21.38 10.88 30.05
C LYS A 434 -22.44 11.06 31.13
N GLU A 435 -23.37 11.99 30.96
CA GLU A 435 -24.47 12.20 31.90
C GLU A 435 -25.47 11.04 31.85
N ILE A 436 -25.75 10.52 30.66
CA ILE A 436 -26.52 9.30 30.44
C ILE A 436 -25.79 8.10 31.03
N GLU A 437 -24.48 7.94 30.80
CA GLU A 437 -23.69 6.84 31.38
C GLU A 437 -23.67 6.88 32.92
N LYS A 438 -23.65 8.08 33.50
CA LYS A 438 -23.74 8.28 34.95
C LYS A 438 -25.13 7.92 35.50
N LEU A 439 -26.20 8.39 34.86
CA LEU A 439 -27.58 8.04 35.22
C LEU A 439 -27.88 6.55 35.01
N LEU A 440 -27.27 5.91 34.00
CA LEU A 440 -27.43 4.48 33.71
C LEU A 440 -26.61 3.58 34.66
N LYS A 441 -25.42 4.01 35.11
CA LYS A 441 -24.67 3.35 36.19
C LYS A 441 -25.39 3.44 37.53
N GLU A 442 -26.03 4.57 37.82
CA GLU A 442 -26.88 4.73 39.01
C GLU A 442 -28.16 3.87 38.95
N ALA A 443 -28.60 3.47 37.75
CA ALA A 443 -29.77 2.60 37.53
C ALA A 443 -29.44 1.08 37.42
N GLY A 444 -28.16 0.68 37.44
CA GLY A 444 -27.74 -0.72 37.55
C GLY A 444 -27.96 -1.61 36.33
N VAL A 445 -27.76 -1.10 35.10
CA VAL A 445 -27.95 -1.87 33.85
C VAL A 445 -26.60 -2.12 33.16
N GLU A 446 -26.11 -3.36 33.15
CA GLU A 446 -24.78 -3.74 32.61
C GLU A 446 -24.76 -4.35 31.19
N GLU A 447 -25.88 -4.51 30.48
CA GLU A 447 -25.88 -5.22 29.18
C GLU A 447 -26.64 -4.44 28.07
N LEU A 448 -25.91 -3.88 27.09
CA LEU A 448 -26.46 -2.99 26.05
C LEU A 448 -25.99 -3.26 24.59
N SER A 449 -25.40 -4.41 24.26
CA SER A 449 -25.07 -4.70 22.85
C SER A 449 -26.31 -5.03 22.00
N TYR A 450 -27.37 -5.59 22.58
CA TYR A 450 -28.56 -6.03 21.83
C TYR A 450 -29.63 -4.95 21.64
N ILE A 451 -29.81 -4.03 22.59
CA ILE A 451 -30.89 -3.02 22.55
C ILE A 451 -30.57 -1.86 21.59
N THR A 452 -29.29 -1.63 21.29
CA THR A 452 -28.84 -0.52 20.44
C THR A 452 -29.03 -0.80 18.95
N GLU A 453 -28.88 -2.05 18.48
CA GLU A 453 -29.15 -2.40 17.07
C GLU A 453 -30.64 -2.44 16.73
N GLU A 454 -31.48 -2.97 17.62
CA GLU A 454 -32.94 -3.00 17.39
C GLU A 454 -33.53 -1.59 17.39
N LYS A 455 -33.15 -0.73 18.33
CA LYS A 455 -33.60 0.67 18.33
C LYS A 455 -33.04 1.49 17.17
N LYS A 456 -31.85 1.15 16.66
CA LYS A 456 -31.29 1.78 15.47
C LYS A 456 -32.06 1.37 14.21
N LYS A 457 -32.43 0.09 14.09
CA LYS A 457 -33.31 -0.40 13.00
C LYS A 457 -34.70 0.22 13.08
N GLU A 458 -35.30 0.31 14.26
CA GLU A 458 -36.60 1.00 14.43
C GLU A 458 -36.51 2.49 14.06
N ALA A 459 -35.42 3.17 14.44
CA ALA A 459 -35.22 4.58 14.08
C ALA A 459 -34.96 4.79 12.58
N GLU A 460 -34.22 3.89 11.94
CA GLU A 460 -33.99 3.90 10.48
C GLU A 460 -35.29 3.59 9.72
N GLU A 461 -36.08 2.61 10.13
CA GLU A 461 -37.40 2.32 9.55
C GLU A 461 -38.39 3.48 9.75
N ALA A 462 -38.38 4.14 10.91
CA ALA A 462 -39.22 5.30 11.17
C ALA A 462 -38.80 6.52 10.31
N LEU A 463 -37.50 6.74 10.10
CA LEU A 463 -36.98 7.80 9.21
C LEU A 463 -37.29 7.50 7.73
N LEU A 464 -37.18 6.23 7.32
CA LEU A 464 -37.51 5.76 5.97
C LEU A 464 -38.96 6.10 5.60
N LYS A 465 -39.91 5.69 6.45
CA LYS A 465 -41.34 5.90 6.22
C LYS A 465 -41.79 7.36 6.38
N SER A 466 -41.20 8.11 7.32
CA SER A 466 -41.68 9.46 7.64
C SER A 466 -41.11 10.57 6.76
N LYS A 467 -39.91 10.39 6.21
CA LYS A 467 -39.20 11.48 5.49
C LYS A 467 -38.64 11.06 4.14
N VAL A 468 -38.03 9.87 4.05
CA VAL A 468 -37.35 9.44 2.81
C VAL A 468 -38.34 9.04 1.73
N GLU A 469 -39.32 8.19 2.03
CA GLU A 469 -40.35 7.77 1.07
C GLU A 469 -41.14 8.97 0.49
N PRO A 470 -41.64 9.93 1.31
CA PRO A 470 -42.29 11.12 0.78
C PRO A 470 -41.38 11.96 -0.12
N ALA A 471 -40.09 12.11 0.24
CA ALA A 471 -39.14 12.87 -0.56
C ALA A 471 -38.89 12.21 -1.93
N ILE A 472 -38.77 10.89 -1.97
CA ILE A 472 -38.59 10.15 -3.22
C ILE A 472 -39.85 10.18 -4.08
N GLU A 473 -41.04 10.06 -3.50
CA GLU A 473 -42.29 10.20 -4.25
C GLU A 473 -42.41 11.60 -4.87
N GLU A 474 -42.06 12.64 -4.13
CA GLU A 474 -42.07 14.01 -4.63
C GLU A 474 -41.03 14.22 -5.72
N LEU A 475 -39.81 13.68 -5.55
CA LEU A 475 -38.77 13.68 -6.58
C LEU A 475 -39.27 13.04 -7.87
N ARG A 476 -39.88 11.85 -7.77
CA ARG A 476 -40.44 11.13 -8.93
C ARG A 476 -41.52 11.94 -9.62
N LYS A 477 -42.48 12.52 -8.88
CA LYS A 477 -43.58 13.33 -9.43
C LYS A 477 -43.07 14.59 -10.12
N ARG A 478 -42.15 15.32 -9.51
CA ARG A 478 -41.59 16.56 -10.09
C ARG A 478 -40.75 16.28 -11.33
N LEU A 479 -39.88 15.27 -11.29
CA LEU A 479 -39.11 14.88 -12.47
C LEU A 479 -40.03 14.48 -13.62
N GLN A 480 -41.07 13.69 -13.35
CA GLN A 480 -42.04 13.32 -14.38
C GLN A 480 -42.75 14.53 -15.00
N ARG A 481 -43.13 15.52 -14.18
CA ARG A 481 -43.76 16.76 -14.66
C ARG A 481 -42.78 17.58 -15.52
N GLU A 482 -41.62 17.91 -14.97
CA GLU A 482 -40.64 18.79 -15.63
C GLU A 482 -40.06 18.13 -16.90
N PHE A 483 -39.83 16.81 -16.90
CA PHE A 483 -39.41 16.08 -18.09
C PHE A 483 -40.47 16.10 -19.21
N THR A 484 -41.76 16.08 -18.85
CA THR A 484 -42.85 16.18 -19.84
C THR A 484 -42.91 17.57 -20.48
N GLU A 485 -42.49 18.61 -19.75
CA GLU A 485 -42.52 20.01 -20.18
C GLU A 485 -41.26 20.44 -20.97
N LEU A 486 -40.30 19.54 -21.18
CA LEU A 486 -39.07 19.86 -21.90
C LEU A 486 -39.35 20.36 -23.33
N PRO A 487 -38.69 21.44 -23.77
CA PRO A 487 -39.00 22.07 -25.06
C PRO A 487 -38.50 21.24 -26.24
N ASN A 488 -37.38 20.54 -26.08
CA ASN A 488 -36.62 19.89 -27.16
C ASN A 488 -36.81 18.37 -27.24
N SER A 489 -37.57 17.78 -26.32
CA SER A 489 -37.78 16.34 -26.25
C SER A 489 -39.21 15.99 -25.87
N VAL A 490 -39.56 14.72 -26.08
CA VAL A 490 -40.81 14.13 -25.62
C VAL A 490 -40.45 13.02 -24.64
N PHE A 491 -40.84 13.20 -23.38
CA PHE A 491 -40.64 12.21 -22.34
C PHE A 491 -41.49 10.96 -22.60
N ARG A 492 -40.89 9.77 -22.51
CA ARG A 492 -41.61 8.49 -22.65
C ARG A 492 -41.83 7.80 -21.31
N TRP A 493 -40.74 7.50 -20.62
CA TRP A 493 -40.77 6.77 -19.36
C TRP A 493 -39.51 7.05 -18.56
N MET A 494 -39.61 6.80 -17.27
CA MET A 494 -38.51 6.89 -16.31
C MET A 494 -38.66 5.75 -15.31
N ASN A 495 -37.55 5.10 -14.98
CA ASN A 495 -37.41 4.29 -13.79
C ASN A 495 -36.54 5.03 -12.79
N LEU A 496 -36.95 5.04 -11.53
CA LEU A 496 -36.24 5.70 -10.44
C LEU A 496 -36.15 4.71 -9.29
N ASP A 497 -34.96 4.15 -9.12
CA ASP A 497 -34.60 3.25 -8.03
C ASP A 497 -33.79 4.03 -6.99
N TRP A 498 -33.89 3.63 -5.73
CA TRP A 498 -33.23 4.35 -4.65
C TRP A 498 -32.80 3.44 -3.52
N GLU A 499 -31.77 3.87 -2.79
CA GLU A 499 -31.22 3.20 -1.62
C GLU A 499 -30.89 4.24 -0.54
N PHE A 500 -31.28 3.99 0.71
CA PHE A 500 -30.90 4.85 1.83
C PHE A 500 -29.69 4.25 2.54
N LYS A 501 -28.57 4.99 2.54
CA LYS A 501 -27.33 4.55 3.17
C LYS A 501 -26.71 5.71 3.94
N ASN A 502 -26.38 5.49 5.21
CA ASN A 502 -25.68 6.46 6.07
C ASN A 502 -26.35 7.86 6.09
N GLY A 503 -27.69 7.93 6.15
CA GLY A 503 -28.41 9.20 6.18
C GLY A 503 -28.56 9.89 4.83
N THR A 504 -28.09 9.29 3.73
CA THR A 504 -28.16 9.82 2.37
C THR A 504 -28.98 8.91 1.47
N VAL A 505 -29.80 9.51 0.60
CA VAL A 505 -30.57 8.79 -0.40
C VAL A 505 -29.78 8.76 -1.70
N LEU A 506 -29.39 7.57 -2.13
CA LEU A 506 -28.75 7.33 -3.43
C LEU A 506 -29.84 7.00 -4.44
N VAL A 507 -29.86 7.70 -5.57
CA VAL A 507 -30.88 7.55 -6.61
C VAL A 507 -30.24 7.10 -7.91
N ASP A 508 -30.78 6.04 -8.50
CA ASP A 508 -30.48 5.59 -9.84
C ASP A 508 -31.66 5.93 -10.76
N LEU A 509 -31.35 6.60 -11.87
CA LEU A 509 -32.33 7.09 -12.83
C LEU A 509 -32.08 6.47 -14.21
N GLU A 510 -33.07 5.79 -14.75
CA GLU A 510 -33.13 5.47 -16.17
C GLU A 510 -34.27 6.25 -16.81
N ALA A 511 -34.02 6.98 -17.90
CA ALA A 511 -35.06 7.76 -18.56
C ALA A 511 -34.94 7.70 -20.08
N SER A 512 -36.08 7.67 -20.77
CA SER A 512 -36.15 7.62 -22.23
C SER A 512 -36.94 8.77 -22.83
N PHE A 513 -36.39 9.36 -23.89
CA PHE A 513 -36.91 10.53 -24.58
C PHE A 513 -36.85 10.35 -26.09
N ASP A 514 -37.81 10.95 -26.81
CA ASP A 514 -37.72 11.15 -28.26
C ASP A 514 -37.32 12.59 -28.58
N LYS A 515 -36.58 12.81 -29.66
CA LYS A 515 -36.29 14.16 -30.16
C LYS A 515 -37.55 14.83 -30.71
N ARG A 516 -37.82 16.07 -30.28
CA ARG A 516 -38.88 16.88 -30.89
C ARG A 516 -38.39 17.46 -32.22
N SER A 517 -39.18 17.33 -33.28
CA SER A 517 -38.91 18.02 -34.54
C SER A 517 -39.26 19.50 -34.38
N THR A 518 -38.31 20.38 -34.70
CA THR A 518 -38.56 21.84 -34.72
C THR A 518 -38.62 22.33 -36.16
N LEU A 519 -39.24 23.50 -36.38
CA LEU A 519 -39.28 24.16 -37.70
C LEU A 519 -37.88 24.46 -38.28
N LEU A 520 -36.84 24.45 -37.44
CA LEU A 520 -35.44 24.75 -37.79
C LEU A 520 -34.57 23.49 -37.96
N GLY A 521 -35.13 22.28 -37.81
CA GLY A 521 -34.42 21.01 -37.95
C GLY A 521 -34.55 20.08 -36.75
N ILE A 522 -33.80 18.97 -36.81
CA ILE A 522 -33.71 17.95 -35.75
C ILE A 522 -32.78 18.48 -34.66
N VAL A 523 -33.26 18.54 -33.41
CA VAL A 523 -32.43 18.94 -32.26
C VAL A 523 -31.34 17.89 -32.01
N SER A 524 -30.13 18.32 -31.67
CA SER A 524 -29.02 17.41 -31.37
C SER A 524 -29.26 16.64 -30.06
N ASP A 525 -28.69 15.43 -29.98
CA ASP A 525 -28.77 14.59 -28.78
C ASP A 525 -28.10 15.26 -27.58
N GLU A 526 -27.00 15.97 -27.81
CA GLU A 526 -26.29 16.73 -26.78
C GLU A 526 -27.18 17.78 -26.13
N ARG A 527 -27.98 18.50 -26.94
CA ARG A 527 -28.85 19.56 -26.42
C ARG A 527 -29.99 19.00 -25.58
N VAL A 528 -30.54 17.86 -26.02
CA VAL A 528 -31.57 17.15 -25.25
C VAL A 528 -31.00 16.62 -23.93
N ARG A 529 -29.80 16.02 -23.94
CA ARG A 529 -29.14 15.57 -22.70
C ARG A 529 -28.86 16.73 -21.73
N GLU A 530 -28.43 17.88 -22.24
CA GLU A 530 -28.15 19.06 -21.43
C GLU A 530 -29.41 19.54 -20.71
N ASP A 531 -30.54 19.66 -21.42
CA ASP A 531 -31.83 20.08 -20.84
C ASP A 531 -32.32 19.09 -19.76
N ILE A 532 -32.18 17.78 -20.01
CA ILE A 532 -32.56 16.73 -19.07
C ILE A 532 -31.67 16.78 -17.81
N THR A 533 -30.35 16.85 -17.99
CA THR A 533 -29.38 16.85 -16.88
C THR A 533 -29.59 18.07 -15.99
N ARG A 534 -29.78 19.26 -16.61
CA ARG A 534 -30.05 20.50 -15.88
C ARG A 534 -31.34 20.42 -15.06
N THR A 535 -32.39 19.86 -15.64
CA THR A 535 -33.69 19.67 -14.96
C THR A 535 -33.54 18.68 -13.81
N LEU A 536 -32.85 17.57 -14.03
CA LEU A 536 -32.59 16.55 -13.01
C LEU A 536 -31.84 17.12 -11.82
N GLU A 537 -30.74 17.83 -12.05
CA GLU A 537 -29.95 18.46 -10.98
C GLU A 537 -30.75 19.49 -10.20
N LYS A 538 -31.54 20.33 -10.90
CA LYS A 538 -32.39 21.34 -10.29
C LYS A 538 -33.42 20.70 -9.35
N VAL A 539 -34.22 19.75 -9.86
CA VAL A 539 -35.28 19.11 -9.07
C VAL A 539 -34.71 18.33 -7.90
N THR A 540 -33.58 17.63 -8.10
CA THR A 540 -32.91 16.88 -7.02
C THR A 540 -32.47 17.81 -5.89
N LYS A 541 -31.86 18.97 -6.21
CA LYS A 541 -31.46 19.97 -5.20
C LYS A 541 -32.65 20.57 -4.46
N GLU A 542 -33.72 20.90 -5.18
CA GLU A 542 -34.94 21.46 -4.57
C GLU A 542 -35.59 20.49 -3.58
N VAL A 543 -35.81 19.23 -4.00
CA VAL A 543 -36.43 18.21 -3.14
C VAL A 543 -35.52 17.85 -1.96
N SER A 544 -34.21 17.77 -2.19
CA SER A 544 -33.24 17.52 -1.11
C SER A 544 -33.28 18.61 -0.04
N ALA A 545 -33.40 19.88 -0.44
CA ALA A 545 -33.50 21.01 0.48
C ALA A 545 -34.84 21.06 1.21
N GLU A 546 -35.96 20.84 0.51
CA GLU A 546 -37.31 20.89 1.09
C GLU A 546 -37.54 19.82 2.15
N HIS A 547 -37.08 18.59 1.89
CA HIS A 547 -37.23 17.48 2.83
C HIS A 547 -36.08 17.39 3.86
N ASN A 548 -35.06 18.25 3.74
CA ASN A 548 -33.85 18.24 4.54
C ASN A 548 -33.19 16.84 4.60
N ILE A 549 -33.11 16.19 3.44
CA ILE A 549 -32.48 14.88 3.25
C ILE A 549 -31.49 15.01 2.10
N PRO A 550 -30.21 14.62 2.28
CA PRO A 550 -29.26 14.65 1.20
C PRO A 550 -29.61 13.58 0.16
N ILE A 551 -29.87 14.01 -1.07
CA ILE A 551 -30.15 13.13 -2.22
C ILE A 551 -28.98 13.24 -3.20
N LYS A 552 -28.40 12.09 -3.58
CA LYS A 552 -27.29 12.01 -4.55
C LYS A 552 -27.66 11.09 -5.70
N LEU A 553 -27.42 11.55 -6.92
CA LEU A 553 -27.55 10.72 -8.13
C LEU A 553 -26.34 9.79 -8.22
N ARG A 554 -26.56 8.49 -8.24
CA ARG A 554 -25.52 7.46 -8.34
C ARG A 554 -25.32 7.03 -9.79
N ASN A 555 -26.39 6.64 -10.47
CA ASN A 555 -26.36 6.30 -11.89
C ASN A 555 -27.47 7.04 -12.64
N THR A 556 -27.15 7.58 -13.82
CA THR A 556 -28.11 8.30 -14.67
C THR A 556 -27.96 7.83 -16.12
N GLU A 557 -28.88 6.99 -16.59
CA GLU A 557 -28.93 6.52 -17.98
C GLU A 557 -30.03 7.24 -18.76
N ILE A 558 -29.64 8.00 -19.79
CA ILE A 558 -30.59 8.74 -20.64
C ILE A 558 -30.56 8.15 -22.06
N ARG A 559 -31.68 7.54 -22.47
CA ARG A 559 -31.87 6.97 -23.81
C ARG A 559 -32.65 7.93 -24.71
N ILE A 560 -31.96 8.51 -25.69
CA ILE A 560 -32.57 9.42 -26.69
C ILE A 560 -32.78 8.66 -27.99
N ARG A 561 -33.96 8.83 -28.60
CA ARG A 561 -34.34 8.23 -29.88
C ARG A 561 -34.60 9.29 -30.95
#